data_AF-A0AAE0Y7J5-F1
#
_entry.id   AF-A0AAE0Y7J5-F1
#
_cell.length_a   1.000
_cell.length_b   1.000
_cell.length_c   1.000
_cell.angle_alpha   90.00
_cell.angle_beta   90.00
_cell.angle_gamma   90.00
#
_symmetry.space_group_name_H-M   'P 1'
#
loop_
_entity.id
_entity.type
_entity.pdbx_description
1 polymer ?
#
loop_
_entity_poly.entity_id
_entity_poly.type
_entity_poly.pdbx_seq_one_letter_code
_entity_poly.pdbx_strand_id
1 'polypeptide(L)'
;MASWGTAAKTNFQKIERVQNQSLRILTGGMKSTPINYMEAVAGLEPLEDRKMRKTLTRYTKFQHLTSHPMHKLIASKPKKRLKRTNFTYSFRSANPQTP
;
A
#
# COMPACT_ATOMS: atom_id res chain seq x y z
N MET A 1 6.07 2.37 13.93
CA MET A 1 5.84 1.46 12.78
C MET A 1 4.68 1.98 11.92
N ALA A 2 4.97 2.73 10.86
CA ALA A 2 3.93 3.33 10.01
C ALA A 2 3.14 2.25 9.26
N SER A 3 1.83 2.23 9.48
CA SER A 3 0.91 1.26 8.89
C SER A 3 0.43 1.77 7.53
N TRP A 4 1.28 1.64 6.52
CA TRP A 4 0.98 2.05 5.14
C TRP A 4 -0.33 1.43 4.61
N GLY A 5 -0.63 0.18 5.00
CA GLY A 5 -1.88 -0.50 4.64
C GLY A 5 -3.13 0.02 5.36
N THR A 6 -3.01 0.80 6.43
CA THR A 6 -4.16 1.40 7.14
C THR A 6 -4.22 2.92 6.99
N ALA A 7 -3.30 3.51 6.24
CA ALA A 7 -3.34 4.94 5.98
C ALA A 7 -4.60 5.28 5.18
N ALA A 8 -5.26 6.39 5.53
CA ALA A 8 -6.38 6.88 4.75
C ALA A 8 -5.93 7.19 3.31
N LYS A 9 -6.80 6.92 2.33
CA LYS A 9 -6.52 7.21 0.91
C LYS A 9 -6.13 8.67 0.68
N THR A 10 -6.72 9.58 1.45
CA THR A 10 -6.41 11.02 1.42
C THR A 10 -4.97 11.33 1.82
N ASN A 11 -4.40 10.61 2.78
CA ASN A 11 -3.00 10.78 3.17
C ASN A 11 -2.05 10.22 2.12
N PHE A 12 -2.41 9.09 1.50
CA PHE A 12 -1.65 8.53 0.39
C PHE A 12 -1.59 9.49 -0.81
N GLN A 13 -2.73 10.08 -1.17
CA GLN A 13 -2.82 11.07 -2.25
C GLN A 13 -1.95 12.32 -1.98
N LYS A 14 -1.80 12.75 -0.72
CA LYS A 14 -0.90 13.87 -0.38
C LYS A 14 0.56 13.52 -0.69
N ILE A 15 0.99 12.31 -0.32
CA ILE A 15 2.36 11.82 -0.58
C ILE A 15 2.58 11.67 -2.09
N GLU A 16 1.62 11.06 -2.79
CA GLU A 16 1.64 10.87 -4.24
C GLU A 16 1.78 12.21 -4.98
N ARG A 17 1.06 13.25 -4.58
CA ARG A 17 1.20 14.59 -5.20
C ARG A 17 2.62 15.15 -5.08
N VAL A 18 3.22 15.05 -3.90
CA VAL A 18 4.58 15.56 -3.65
C VAL A 18 5.61 14.74 -4.45
N GLN A 19 5.47 13.42 -4.46
CA GLN A 19 6.35 12.54 -5.25
C GLN A 19 6.22 12.82 -6.75
N ASN A 20 4.99 12.97 -7.27
CA ASN A 20 4.76 13.23 -8.68
C ASN A 20 5.33 14.57 -9.12
N GLN A 21 5.24 15.59 -8.26
CA GLN A 21 5.89 16.87 -8.51
C GLN A 21 7.41 16.75 -8.52
N SER A 22 7.98 16.01 -7.57
CA SER A 22 9.43 15.78 -7.49
C SER A 22 9.96 15.01 -8.70
N LEU A 23 9.23 13.99 -9.14
CA LEU A 23 9.52 13.22 -10.35
C LEU A 23 9.57 14.10 -11.59
N ARG A 24 8.61 15.03 -11.74
CA ARG A 24 8.60 15.98 -12.86
C ARG A 24 9.81 16.91 -12.86
N ILE A 25 10.21 17.40 -11.68
CA ILE A 25 11.41 18.25 -11.56
C ILE A 25 12.67 17.44 -11.91
N LEU A 26 12.76 16.21 -11.42
CA LEU A 26 13.91 15.33 -11.64
C LEU A 26 14.07 14.93 -13.11
N THR A 27 12.98 14.56 -13.78
CA THR A 27 13.01 14.06 -15.16
C THR A 27 12.83 15.16 -16.21
N GLY A 28 12.56 16.40 -15.79
CA GLY A 28 12.15 17.48 -16.70
C GLY A 28 10.78 17.26 -17.35
N GLY A 29 9.94 16.38 -16.78
CA GLY A 29 8.66 15.98 -17.35
C GLY A 29 7.58 17.07 -17.23
N MET A 30 6.95 17.41 -18.37
CA MET A 30 5.80 18.33 -18.40
C MET A 30 4.58 17.75 -17.68
N LYS A 31 3.64 18.57 -17.19
CA LYS A 31 2.42 18.10 -16.51
C LYS A 31 1.60 17.07 -17.31
N SER A 32 1.62 17.14 -18.64
CA SER A 32 0.96 16.20 -19.55
C SER A 32 1.62 14.83 -19.63
N THR A 33 2.90 14.72 -19.25
CA THR A 33 3.59 13.42 -19.25
C THR A 33 3.00 12.49 -18.18
N PRO A 34 2.65 11.24 -18.54
CA PRO A 34 2.13 10.28 -17.57
C PRO A 34 3.18 9.89 -16.53
N ILE A 35 2.74 9.67 -15.29
CA ILE A 35 3.65 9.40 -14.16
C ILE A 35 4.44 8.10 -14.33
N ASN A 36 3.80 7.04 -14.84
CA ASN A 36 4.41 5.73 -15.02
C ASN A 36 5.65 5.77 -15.94
N TYR A 37 5.63 6.64 -16.98
CA TYR A 37 6.79 6.82 -17.84
C TYR A 37 7.94 7.50 -17.08
N MET A 38 7.63 8.51 -16.27
CA MET A 38 8.66 9.19 -15.47
C MET A 38 9.21 8.27 -14.38
N GLU A 39 8.39 7.41 -13.79
CA GLU A 39 8.83 6.37 -12.86
C GLU A 39 9.79 5.38 -13.55
N ALA A 40 9.46 4.93 -14.77
CA ALA A 40 10.34 4.05 -15.55
C ALA A 40 11.67 4.73 -15.92
N VAL A 41 11.64 5.99 -16.37
CA VAL A 41 12.85 6.77 -16.69
C VAL A 41 13.73 6.99 -15.45
N ALA A 42 13.11 7.26 -14.30
CA ALA A 42 13.84 7.41 -13.04
C ALA A 42 14.25 6.07 -12.40
N GLY A 43 13.85 4.93 -12.97
CA GLY A 43 14.09 3.60 -12.39
C GLY A 43 13.39 3.39 -11.04
N LEU A 44 12.25 4.06 -10.80
CA LEU A 44 11.50 4.01 -9.56
C LEU A 44 10.28 3.08 -9.66
N GLU A 45 10.05 2.29 -8.61
CA GLU A 45 8.84 1.47 -8.45
C GLU A 45 7.63 2.38 -8.14
N PRO A 46 6.46 2.14 -8.77
CA PRO A 46 5.24 2.90 -8.49
C PRO A 46 4.88 2.92 -7.01
N LEU A 47 4.41 4.07 -6.53
CA LEU A 47 4.14 4.25 -5.09
C LEU A 47 3.07 3.28 -4.55
N GLU A 48 2.07 2.94 -5.37
CA GLU A 48 1.03 1.98 -5.02
C GLU A 48 1.60 0.58 -4.81
N ASP A 49 2.49 0.14 -5.70
CA ASP A 49 3.15 -1.17 -5.62
C ASP A 49 4.05 -1.27 -4.39
N ARG A 50 4.78 -0.19 -4.09
CA ARG A 50 5.58 -0.09 -2.85
C ARG A 50 4.71 -0.25 -1.60
N LYS A 51 3.53 0.38 -1.57
CA LYS A 51 2.56 0.25 -0.48
C LYS A 51 2.04 -1.18 -0.37
N MET A 52 1.70 -1.80 -1.50
CA MET A 52 1.21 -3.18 -1.54
C MET A 52 2.25 -4.16 -1.05
N ARG A 53 3.49 -4.07 -1.56
CA ARG A 53 4.63 -4.89 -1.14
C ARG A 53 4.88 -4.80 0.37
N LYS A 54 4.90 -3.59 0.94
CA LYS A 54 5.05 -3.40 2.40
C LYS A 54 3.90 -4.00 3.20
N THR A 55 2.67 -3.92 2.68
CA THR A 55 1.49 -4.52 3.30
C THR A 55 1.59 -6.05 3.28
N LEU A 56 2.00 -6.63 2.16
CA LEU A 56 2.21 -8.07 2.00
C LEU A 56 3.31 -8.59 2.92
N THR A 57 4.49 -7.96 2.95
CA THR A 57 5.58 -8.36 3.86
C THR A 57 5.14 -8.34 5.32
N ARG A 58 4.34 -7.35 5.72
CA ARG A 58 3.83 -7.27 7.09
C ARG A 58 2.82 -8.38 7.39
N TYR A 59 1.97 -8.69 6.44
CA TYR A 59 1.00 -9.76 6.56
C TYR A 59 1.68 -11.12 6.70
N THR A 60 2.61 -11.45 5.80
CA THR A 60 3.36 -12.71 5.86
C THR A 60 4.11 -12.82 7.18
N LYS A 61 4.70 -11.73 7.67
CA LYS A 61 5.30 -11.67 9.00
C LYS A 61 4.29 -12.06 10.10
N PHE A 62 3.09 -11.51 10.08
CA PHE A 62 2.06 -11.84 11.08
C PHE A 62 1.46 -13.25 10.93
N GLN A 63 1.46 -13.83 9.74
CA GLN A 63 1.07 -15.24 9.56
C GLN A 63 2.01 -16.18 10.32
N HIS A 64 3.31 -15.91 10.34
CA HIS A 64 4.30 -16.80 10.96
C HIS A 64 4.55 -16.50 12.45
N LEU A 65 4.10 -15.35 12.97
CA LEU A 65 4.29 -14.96 14.37
C LEU A 65 3.12 -15.39 15.26
N THR A 66 3.08 -16.67 15.64
CA THR A 66 1.98 -17.28 16.43
C THR A 66 1.69 -16.59 17.77
N SER A 67 2.73 -16.06 18.44
CA SER A 67 2.61 -15.32 19.70
C SER A 67 1.97 -13.92 19.55
N HIS A 68 2.02 -13.34 18.34
CA HIS A 68 1.60 -11.96 18.13
C HIS A 68 0.07 -11.83 18.00
N PRO A 69 -0.59 -10.80 18.58
CA PRO A 69 -2.05 -10.66 18.54
C PRO A 69 -2.64 -10.59 17.13
N MET A 70 -1.89 -10.04 16.17
CA MET A 70 -2.32 -10.00 14.76
C MET A 70 -2.43 -11.37 14.08
N HIS A 71 -1.73 -12.41 14.58
CA HIS A 71 -1.82 -13.75 14.01
C HIS A 71 -3.25 -14.30 14.11
N LYS A 72 -3.85 -14.19 15.31
CA LYS A 72 -5.26 -14.56 15.56
C LYS A 72 -6.23 -13.71 14.73
N LEU A 73 -5.96 -12.42 14.59
CA LEU A 73 -6.81 -11.50 13.82
C LEU A 73 -6.79 -11.79 12.32
N ILE A 74 -5.65 -12.19 11.77
CA ILE A 74 -5.51 -12.58 10.36
C ILE A 74 -6.26 -13.88 10.08
N ALA A 75 -6.16 -14.87 10.97
CA ALA A 75 -6.89 -16.13 10.87
C ALA A 75 -8.41 -15.95 11.02
N SER A 76 -8.84 -14.92 11.77
CA SER A 76 -10.25 -14.65 12.01
C SER A 76 -10.98 -14.05 10.79
N LYS A 77 -12.29 -14.34 10.69
CA LYS A 77 -13.16 -13.72 9.68
C LYS A 77 -13.35 -12.22 9.98
N PRO A 78 -13.24 -11.33 8.99
CA PRO A 78 -13.43 -9.90 9.20
C PRO A 78 -14.88 -9.60 9.60
N LYS A 79 -15.06 -8.79 10.65
CA LYS A 79 -16.39 -8.32 11.08
C LYS A 79 -16.96 -7.40 9.99
N LYS A 80 -18.07 -7.80 9.37
CA LYS A 80 -18.76 -7.07 8.27
C LYS A 80 -19.45 -5.76 8.71
N ARG A 81 -19.33 -5.38 9.99
CA ARG A 81 -20.18 -4.35 10.61
C ARG A 81 -19.87 -2.90 10.15
N LEU A 82 -18.71 -2.61 9.56
CA LEU A 82 -18.34 -1.27 9.09
C LEU A 82 -17.64 -1.31 7.72
N LYS A 83 -17.92 -0.34 6.84
CA LYS A 83 -17.17 -0.03 5.61
C LYS A 83 -15.76 0.50 5.94
N ARG A 84 -14.93 -0.32 6.57
CA ARG A 84 -13.58 0.07 7.01
C ARG A 84 -12.54 -0.52 6.08
N THR A 85 -11.71 0.36 5.52
CA THR A 85 -10.42 0.01 4.92
C THR A 85 -9.40 -0.26 6.03
N ASN A 86 -9.61 -1.33 6.80
CA ASN A 86 -8.65 -1.77 7.82
C ASN A 86 -7.57 -2.66 7.19
N PHE A 87 -6.51 -2.95 7.94
CA PHE A 87 -5.34 -3.71 7.46
C PHE A 87 -5.72 -5.06 6.86
N THR A 88 -6.64 -5.78 7.51
CA THR A 88 -7.13 -7.09 7.04
C THR A 88 -7.93 -6.98 5.75
N TYR A 89 -8.68 -5.89 5.57
CA TYR A 89 -9.43 -5.63 4.35
C TYR A 89 -8.50 -5.26 3.19
N SER A 90 -7.58 -4.30 3.41
CA SER A 90 -6.60 -3.88 2.41
C SER A 90 -5.70 -5.02 1.95
N PHE A 91 -5.40 -5.96 2.85
CA PHE A 91 -4.66 -7.17 2.49
C PHE A 91 -5.52 -8.14 1.66
N ARG A 92 -6.73 -8.49 2.11
CA ARG A 92 -7.60 -9.44 1.39
C ARG A 92 -7.96 -8.95 -0.01
N SER A 93 -8.09 -7.63 -0.22
CA SER A 93 -8.23 -7.06 -1.57
C SER A 93 -6.98 -7.21 -2.43
N ALA A 94 -5.80 -7.22 -1.82
CA ALA A 94 -4.52 -7.38 -2.51
C ALA A 94 -4.12 -8.85 -2.75
N ASN A 95 -4.75 -9.80 -2.04
CA ASN A 95 -4.53 -11.23 -2.24
C ASN A 95 -5.88 -12.00 -2.20
N PRO A 96 -6.56 -12.15 -3.35
CA PRO A 96 -7.86 -12.82 -3.43
C PRO A 96 -7.81 -14.34 -3.20
N GLN A 97 -6.61 -14.95 -3.07
CA GLN A 97 -6.46 -16.41 -2.96
C GLN A 97 -6.45 -16.97 -1.53
N THR A 98 -6.65 -16.14 -0.50
CA THR A 98 -6.75 -16.62 0.90
C THR A 98 -8.22 -16.83 1.31
N PRO A 99 -8.58 -17.96 1.97
CA PRO A 99 -9.95 -18.30 2.33
C PRO A 99 -10.66 -17.34 3.31
#